data_AF-A0A5M8PA23-F1
#
_entry.id   AF-A0A5M8PA23-F1
#
_cell.length_a   1.000
_cell.length_b   1.000
_cell.length_c   1.000
_cell.angle_alpha   90.00
_cell.angle_beta   90.00
_cell.angle_gamma   90.00
#
_symmetry.space_group_name_H-M   'P 1'
#
loop_
_entity.id
_entity.type
_entity.pdbx_description
1 polymer ?
#
loop_
_entity_poly.entity_id
_entity_poly.type
_entity_poly.pdbx_seq_one_letter_code
_entity_poly.pdbx_strand_id
1 'polypeptide(L)'
;MTHNDNINSALMLIREQQPQSESPFIIIIEFLKDNPEFAPVIRNRNFGTEEYNRSLAQRFIKGRKLRAPTPPETISDEMVSFIIHKYFGIPNAELSEAKKLHNLSMAAENLIGELLERYIASIVKNHGWIWCSGSVVKAADFIYKDAGGQWQILQVKNRDNSENSSSSAIRKGTTITKWFRSFSKKQGDNWDNFPLQITGTVRSEVKFRGDGIKGVVSTRTDTVLSEVDFREYVAAYLQQLKKAA
;
A
#
# COMPACT_ATOMS: atom_id res chain seq x y z
N MET A 1 29.99 11.28 20.01
CA MET A 1 28.88 11.56 19.09
C MET A 1 27.64 10.99 19.71
N THR A 2 26.71 11.85 20.09
CA THR A 2 25.45 11.42 20.71
C THR A 2 24.54 10.84 19.64
N HIS A 3 23.71 9.88 20.00
CA HIS A 3 22.81 9.15 19.10
C HIS A 3 21.81 10.06 18.33
N ASN A 4 21.68 11.33 18.74
CA ASN A 4 20.92 12.38 18.05
C ASN A 4 21.60 12.92 16.79
N ASP A 5 22.93 12.80 16.65
CA ASP A 5 23.66 13.38 15.53
C ASP A 5 23.33 12.65 14.21
N ASN A 6 23.10 11.33 14.28
CA ASN A 6 22.90 10.46 13.12
C ASN A 6 21.52 10.60 12.44
N ILE A 7 20.57 11.34 13.01
CA ILE A 7 19.25 11.57 12.39
C ILE A 7 19.10 12.98 11.81
N ASN A 8 19.95 13.93 12.21
CA ASN A 8 19.78 15.35 11.88
C ASN A 8 19.70 15.61 10.37
N SER A 9 20.59 15.00 9.59
CA SER A 9 20.60 15.08 8.12
C SER A 9 19.31 14.54 7.48
N ALA A 10 18.72 13.48 8.06
CA ALA A 10 17.45 12.94 7.63
C ALA A 10 16.27 13.87 7.98
N LEU A 11 16.29 14.48 9.17
CA LEU A 11 15.27 15.44 9.60
C LEU A 11 15.33 16.74 8.79
N MET A 12 16.52 17.26 8.49
CA MET A 12 16.69 18.42 7.61
C MET A 12 16.06 18.16 6.24
N LEU A 13 16.34 17.01 5.64
CA LEU A 13 15.74 16.61 4.36
C LEU A 13 14.21 16.57 4.43
N ILE A 14 13.63 16.07 5.53
CA ILE A 14 12.18 16.02 5.72
C ILE A 14 11.61 17.42 5.93
N ARG A 15 12.25 18.28 6.74
CA ARG A 15 11.82 19.67 6.95
C ARG A 15 11.82 20.46 5.66
N GLU A 16 12.79 20.24 4.78
CA GLU A 16 12.88 20.91 3.49
C GLU A 16 11.80 20.46 2.50
N GLN A 17 11.51 19.16 2.42
CA GLN A 17 10.63 18.62 1.36
C GLN A 17 9.19 18.32 1.83
N GLN A 18 9.01 18.00 3.10
CA GLN A 18 7.73 17.56 3.67
C GLN A 18 7.66 17.78 5.20
N PRO A 19 7.67 19.04 5.70
CA PRO A 19 7.80 19.34 7.13
C PRO A 19 6.78 18.64 8.03
N GLN A 20 5.54 18.47 7.56
CA GLN A 20 4.47 17.78 8.30
C GLN A 20 4.74 16.29 8.56
N SER A 21 5.76 15.72 7.91
CA SER A 21 6.18 14.33 8.05
C SER A 21 7.33 14.14 9.04
N GLU A 22 7.83 15.21 9.67
CA GLU A 22 8.93 15.14 10.63
C GLU A 22 8.60 14.28 11.85
N SER A 23 7.53 14.62 12.59
CA SER A 23 7.12 13.86 13.77
C SER A 23 6.81 12.39 13.45
N PRO A 24 6.05 12.07 12.37
CA PRO A 24 5.89 10.69 11.92
C PRO A 24 7.20 9.94 11.66
N PHE A 25 8.20 10.60 11.07
CA PHE A 25 9.48 9.97 10.80
C PHE A 25 10.30 9.71 12.07
N ILE A 26 10.27 10.64 13.04
CA ILE A 26 10.91 10.45 14.35
C ILE A 26 10.35 9.19 15.04
N ILE A 27 9.02 9.04 15.03
CA ILE A 27 8.34 7.87 15.62
C ILE A 27 8.74 6.58 14.90
N ILE A 28 8.91 6.61 13.57
CA ILE A 28 9.42 5.45 12.81
C ILE A 28 10.84 5.09 13.23
N ILE A 29 11.72 6.08 13.42
CA ILE A 29 13.09 5.81 13.86
C ILE A 29 13.10 5.26 15.29
N GLU A 30 12.26 5.76 16.18
CA GLU A 30 12.08 5.21 17.52
C GLU A 30 11.61 3.75 17.47
N PHE A 31 10.58 3.46 16.68
CA PHE A 31 10.09 2.09 16.47
C PHE A 31 11.19 1.15 15.97
N LEU A 32 11.99 1.58 15.00
CA LEU A 32 13.07 0.75 14.45
C LEU A 32 14.24 0.54 15.43
N LYS A 33 14.46 1.47 16.36
CA LYS A 33 15.44 1.29 17.43
C LYS A 33 14.97 0.25 18.44
N ASP A 34 13.69 0.32 18.80
CA ASP A 34 13.06 -0.63 19.72
C ASP A 34 12.91 -2.02 19.06
N ASN A 35 12.75 -2.07 17.73
CA ASN A 35 12.50 -3.30 16.97
C ASN A 35 13.37 -3.39 15.67
N PRO A 36 14.70 -3.59 15.78
CA PRO A 36 15.63 -3.57 14.65
C PRO A 36 15.36 -4.63 13.58
N GLU A 37 14.68 -5.73 13.92
CA GLU A 37 14.27 -6.77 12.99
C GLU A 37 13.30 -6.27 11.93
N PHE A 38 12.61 -5.15 12.15
CA PHE A 38 11.74 -4.50 11.17
C PHE A 38 12.48 -3.52 10.26
N ALA A 39 13.76 -3.22 10.53
CA ALA A 39 14.53 -2.30 9.71
C ALA A 39 14.78 -2.89 8.31
N PRO A 40 14.48 -2.14 7.23
CA PRO A 40 14.76 -2.60 5.89
C PRO A 40 16.27 -2.70 5.65
N VAL A 41 16.69 -3.71 4.89
CA VAL A 41 18.05 -3.77 4.38
C VAL A 41 18.20 -2.70 3.31
N ILE A 42 19.18 -1.81 3.47
CA ILE A 42 19.52 -0.81 2.47
C ILE A 42 20.91 -1.14 1.96
N ARG A 43 21.03 -1.32 0.64
CA ARG A 43 22.29 -1.72 -0.01
C ARG A 43 23.43 -0.80 0.43
N ASN A 44 24.53 -1.41 0.88
CA ASN A 44 25.76 -0.76 1.30
C ASN A 44 25.58 0.27 2.44
N ARG A 45 24.55 0.13 3.29
CA ARG A 45 24.31 1.03 4.42
C ARG A 45 23.94 0.24 5.66
N ASN A 46 24.62 0.54 6.77
CA ASN A 46 24.39 -0.13 8.04
C ASN A 46 23.26 0.56 8.82
N PHE A 47 22.42 -0.22 9.48
CA PHE A 47 21.35 0.32 10.30
C PHE A 47 21.89 1.29 11.36
N GLY A 48 21.22 2.44 11.54
CA GLY A 48 21.58 3.44 12.54
C GLY A 48 22.66 4.45 12.14
N THR A 49 23.27 4.33 10.95
CA THR A 49 24.18 5.38 10.43
C THR A 49 23.42 6.56 9.84
N GLU A 50 24.10 7.70 9.70
CA GLU A 50 23.52 8.89 9.08
C GLU A 50 23.05 8.62 7.64
N GLU A 51 23.86 7.92 6.84
CA GLU A 51 23.52 7.61 5.45
C GLU A 51 22.30 6.68 5.36
N TYR A 52 22.19 5.74 6.30
CA TYR A 52 21.02 4.86 6.40
C TYR A 52 19.76 5.66 6.70
N ASN A 53 19.80 6.51 7.73
CA ASN A 53 18.65 7.34 8.13
C ASN A 53 18.25 8.31 7.02
N ARG A 54 19.22 8.93 6.34
CA ARG A 54 18.97 9.81 5.19
C ARG A 54 18.32 9.06 4.03
N SER A 55 18.76 7.83 3.76
CA SER A 55 18.14 6.98 2.73
C SER A 55 16.73 6.55 3.10
N LEU A 56 16.49 6.30 4.39
CA LEU A 56 15.17 5.98 4.90
C LEU A 56 14.22 7.18 4.75
N ALA A 57 14.68 8.40 5.07
CA ALA A 57 13.92 9.64 4.85
C ALA A 57 13.57 9.85 3.37
N GLN A 58 14.52 9.63 2.45
CA GLN A 58 14.25 9.70 1.01
C GLN A 58 13.15 8.73 0.57
N ARG A 59 13.20 7.47 1.06
CA ARG A 59 12.16 6.47 0.79
C ARG A 59 10.82 6.88 1.38
N PHE A 60 10.82 7.41 2.60
CA PHE A 60 9.62 7.88 3.28
C PHE A 60 8.91 8.99 2.52
N ILE A 61 9.65 10.04 2.16
CA ILE A 61 9.14 11.19 1.39
C ILE A 61 8.62 10.72 0.02
N LYS A 62 9.41 9.88 -0.68
CA LYS A 62 9.02 9.33 -1.99
C LYS A 62 7.78 8.44 -1.89
N GLY A 63 7.60 7.71 -0.79
CA GLY A 63 6.45 6.84 -0.54
C GLY A 63 5.15 7.62 -0.31
N ARG A 64 5.22 8.86 0.18
CA ARG A 64 4.03 9.70 0.39
C ARG A 64 3.54 10.39 -0.88
N LYS A 65 4.38 10.46 -1.92
CA LYS A 65 4.00 11.02 -3.22
C LYS A 65 3.23 9.98 -4.02
N LEU A 66 2.02 10.34 -4.43
CA LEU A 66 1.22 9.51 -5.33
C LEU A 66 1.96 9.38 -6.66
N ARG A 67 2.08 8.14 -7.17
CA ARG A 67 2.73 7.88 -8.45
C ARG A 67 1.76 7.38 -9.50
N ALA A 68 2.10 7.73 -10.73
CA ALA A 68 1.57 7.09 -11.92
C ALA A 68 1.69 5.56 -11.80
N PRO A 69 0.62 4.77 -12.03
CA PRO A 69 0.84 3.36 -12.35
C PRO A 69 1.66 3.29 -13.63
N THR A 70 2.83 2.66 -13.55
CA THR A 70 3.63 2.31 -14.72
C THR A 70 3.48 0.80 -14.93
N PRO A 71 2.99 0.36 -16.09
CA PRO A 71 2.98 -1.05 -16.43
C PRO A 71 4.39 -1.63 -16.30
N PRO A 72 4.53 -2.90 -15.87
CA PRO A 72 5.82 -3.56 -15.90
C PRO A 72 6.42 -3.49 -17.32
N GLU A 73 7.63 -2.96 -17.43
CA GLU A 73 8.42 -2.99 -18.67
C GLU A 73 9.13 -4.35 -18.86
N THR A 74 8.92 -5.26 -17.92
CA THR A 74 9.52 -6.60 -17.93
C THR A 74 9.05 -7.39 -19.14
N ILE A 75 10.01 -8.02 -19.82
CA ILE A 75 9.74 -8.98 -20.88
C ILE A 75 9.11 -10.22 -20.24
N SER A 76 7.82 -10.46 -20.50
CA SER A 76 7.14 -11.70 -20.08
C SER A 76 7.78 -12.90 -20.76
N ASP A 77 7.96 -13.98 -19.99
CA ASP A 77 8.38 -15.28 -20.48
C ASP A 77 7.44 -15.79 -21.59
N GLU A 78 8.01 -16.22 -22.72
CA GLU A 78 7.27 -16.72 -23.88
C GLU A 78 6.47 -17.99 -23.57
N MET A 79 6.91 -18.78 -22.59
CA MET A 79 6.21 -19.98 -22.14
C MET A 79 4.83 -19.67 -21.54
N VAL A 80 4.65 -18.48 -20.97
CA VAL A 80 3.34 -18.03 -20.47
C VAL A 80 2.35 -17.95 -21.63
N SER A 81 2.74 -17.33 -22.76
CA SER A 81 1.90 -17.24 -23.96
C SER A 81 1.61 -18.62 -24.56
N PHE A 82 2.60 -19.52 -24.57
CA PHE A 82 2.40 -20.89 -25.03
C PHE A 82 1.36 -21.64 -24.20
N ILE A 83 1.42 -21.54 -22.87
CA ILE A 83 0.44 -22.16 -21.95
C ILE A 83 -0.94 -21.53 -22.14
N ILE A 84 -1.03 -20.19 -22.22
CA ILE A 84 -2.28 -19.48 -22.49
C ILE A 84 -2.95 -19.97 -23.78
N HIS A 85 -2.16 -20.16 -24.84
CA HIS A 85 -2.67 -20.68 -26.11
C HIS A 85 -3.09 -22.15 -26.01
N LYS A 86 -2.18 -23.03 -25.55
CA LYS A 86 -2.37 -24.49 -25.63
C LYS A 86 -3.28 -25.04 -24.55
N TYR A 87 -3.23 -24.51 -23.34
CA TYR A 87 -3.98 -25.01 -22.20
C TYR A 87 -5.31 -24.28 -22.02
N PHE A 88 -5.31 -22.94 -22.13
CA PHE A 88 -6.52 -22.12 -21.94
C PHE A 88 -7.26 -21.82 -23.25
N GLY A 89 -6.73 -22.27 -24.40
CA GLY A 89 -7.42 -22.21 -25.69
C GLY A 89 -7.49 -20.82 -26.33
N ILE A 90 -6.71 -19.85 -25.85
CA ILE A 90 -6.73 -18.48 -26.40
C ILE A 90 -6.08 -18.47 -27.79
N PRO A 91 -6.71 -17.89 -28.83
CA PRO A 91 -6.13 -17.82 -30.17
C PRO A 91 -4.80 -17.05 -30.21
N ASN A 92 -3.87 -17.48 -31.07
CA ASN A 92 -2.58 -16.82 -31.25
C ASN A 92 -2.70 -15.32 -31.58
N ALA A 93 -3.74 -14.94 -32.35
CA ALA A 93 -4.00 -13.55 -32.71
C ALA A 93 -4.32 -12.65 -31.49
N GLU A 94 -4.78 -13.23 -30.38
CA GLU A 94 -5.17 -12.50 -29.17
C GLU A 94 -4.06 -12.45 -28.11
N LEU A 95 -2.99 -13.24 -28.25
CA LEU A 95 -1.94 -13.35 -27.22
C LEU A 95 -1.22 -12.02 -26.95
N SER A 96 -1.05 -11.20 -27.98
CA SER A 96 -0.44 -9.87 -27.83
C SER A 96 -1.27 -8.95 -26.93
N GLU A 97 -2.60 -8.94 -27.15
CA GLU A 97 -3.52 -8.13 -26.35
C GLU A 97 -3.67 -8.71 -24.94
N ALA A 98 -3.76 -10.04 -24.79
CA ALA A 98 -3.82 -10.70 -23.49
C ALA A 98 -2.60 -10.33 -22.61
N LYS A 99 -1.39 -10.31 -23.20
CA LYS A 99 -0.16 -9.88 -22.52
C LYS A 99 -0.23 -8.41 -22.08
N LYS A 100 -0.68 -7.53 -22.97
CA LYS A 100 -0.83 -6.11 -22.68
C LYS A 100 -1.83 -5.87 -21.55
N LEU A 101 -3.01 -6.50 -21.60
CA LEU A 101 -4.04 -6.40 -20.57
C LEU A 101 -3.58 -6.96 -19.23
N HIS A 102 -2.82 -8.06 -19.24
CA HIS A 102 -2.21 -8.60 -18.02
C HIS A 102 -1.26 -7.60 -17.36
N ASN A 103 -0.36 -6.97 -18.13
CA ASN A 103 0.57 -5.95 -17.62
C ASN A 103 -0.16 -4.72 -17.05
N LEU A 104 -1.21 -4.26 -17.73
CA LEU A 104 -2.05 -3.16 -17.26
C LEU A 104 -2.78 -3.54 -15.96
N SER A 105 -3.30 -4.77 -15.88
CA SER A 105 -3.95 -5.29 -14.69
C SER A 105 -3.00 -5.32 -13.50
N MET A 106 -1.75 -5.74 -13.71
CA MET A 106 -0.74 -5.74 -12.66
C MET A 106 -0.40 -4.34 -12.16
N ALA A 107 -0.32 -3.36 -13.06
CA ALA A 107 -0.14 -1.96 -12.70
C ALA A 107 -1.32 -1.42 -11.87
N ALA A 108 -2.54 -1.76 -12.27
CA ALA A 108 -3.76 -1.37 -11.57
C ALA A 108 -3.84 -2.01 -10.18
N GLU A 109 -3.50 -3.30 -10.04
CA GLU A 109 -3.51 -3.98 -8.74
C GLU A 109 -2.52 -3.35 -7.75
N ASN A 110 -1.31 -3.00 -8.22
CA ASN A 110 -0.32 -2.29 -7.40
C ASN A 110 -0.83 -0.90 -6.97
N LEU A 111 -1.45 -0.15 -7.89
CA LEU A 111 -2.03 1.15 -7.57
C LEU A 111 -3.16 1.03 -6.55
N ILE A 112 -4.05 0.04 -6.69
CA ILE A 112 -5.14 -0.19 -5.72
C ILE A 112 -4.58 -0.43 -4.32
N GLY A 113 -3.47 -1.18 -4.21
CA GLY A 113 -2.77 -1.37 -2.93
C GLY A 113 -2.26 -0.05 -2.34
N GLU A 114 -1.57 0.77 -3.13
CA GLU A 114 -1.07 2.09 -2.71
C GLU A 114 -2.22 3.03 -2.28
N LEU A 115 -3.31 3.05 -3.05
CA LEU A 115 -4.50 3.86 -2.73
C LEU A 115 -5.20 3.39 -1.46
N LEU A 116 -5.23 2.08 -1.21
CA LEU A 116 -5.80 1.52 0.02
C LEU A 116 -5.02 1.98 1.24
N GLU A 117 -3.69 1.87 1.21
CA GLU A 117 -2.83 2.38 2.29
C GLU A 117 -3.05 3.89 2.48
N ARG A 118 -3.09 4.66 1.40
CA ARG A 118 -3.27 6.11 1.47
C ARG A 118 -4.64 6.52 2.05
N TYR A 119 -5.69 5.79 1.69
CA TYR A 119 -7.02 6.00 2.23
C TYR A 119 -7.09 5.64 3.72
N ILE A 120 -6.49 4.52 4.13
CA ILE A 120 -6.38 4.19 5.56
C ILE A 120 -5.57 5.27 6.29
N ALA A 121 -4.46 5.74 5.71
CA ALA A 121 -3.67 6.82 6.29
C ALA A 121 -4.49 8.09 6.53
N SER A 122 -5.44 8.44 5.65
CA SER A 122 -6.30 9.61 5.86
C SER A 122 -7.31 9.42 6.98
N ILE A 123 -7.79 8.18 7.20
CA ILE A 123 -8.67 7.81 8.30
C ILE A 123 -7.94 7.85 9.64
N VAL A 124 -6.72 7.30 9.70
CA VAL A 124 -6.03 7.04 10.98
C VAL A 124 -5.10 8.18 11.42
N LYS A 125 -4.84 9.17 10.56
CA LYS A 125 -3.87 10.26 10.80
C LYS A 125 -4.08 10.98 12.14
N ASN A 126 -5.33 11.18 12.55
CA ASN A 126 -5.66 11.92 13.77
C ASN A 126 -5.81 11.02 15.00
N HIS A 127 -5.49 9.73 14.87
CA HIS A 127 -5.63 8.72 15.93
C HIS A 127 -4.28 8.14 16.36
N GLY A 128 -3.18 8.85 16.07
CA GLY A 128 -1.82 8.48 16.50
C GLY A 128 -1.14 7.40 15.64
N TRP A 129 -1.85 6.78 14.70
CA TRP A 129 -1.26 5.81 13.79
C TRP A 129 -0.35 6.47 12.76
N ILE A 130 0.82 5.89 12.55
CA ILE A 130 1.83 6.37 11.61
C ILE A 130 1.88 5.44 10.40
N TRP A 131 1.63 6.00 9.22
CA TRP A 131 1.81 5.30 7.95
C TRP A 131 3.30 5.19 7.58
N CYS A 132 3.79 3.96 7.45
CA CYS A 132 5.16 3.56 7.14
C CYS A 132 5.46 3.56 5.63
N SER A 133 5.03 4.62 4.93
CA SER A 133 5.15 4.78 3.48
C SER A 133 6.58 4.58 2.96
N GLY A 134 6.72 3.94 1.79
CA GLY A 134 8.03 3.75 1.13
C GLY A 134 8.80 2.51 1.60
N SER A 135 8.10 1.57 2.25
CA SER A 135 8.64 0.33 2.80
C SER A 135 9.80 0.59 3.77
N VAL A 136 9.67 1.64 4.57
CA VAL A 136 10.65 2.05 5.60
C VAL A 136 10.58 1.18 6.84
N VAL A 137 9.52 0.38 6.98
CA VAL A 137 9.36 -0.68 7.96
C VAL A 137 9.02 -1.97 7.20
N LYS A 138 9.70 -3.08 7.48
CA LYS A 138 9.42 -4.37 6.83
C LYS A 138 8.10 -4.94 7.33
N ALA A 139 7.33 -5.55 6.44
CA ALA A 139 6.09 -6.28 6.76
C ALA A 139 5.02 -5.49 7.54
N ALA A 140 5.15 -4.17 7.64
CA ALA A 140 4.24 -3.29 8.35
C ALA A 140 3.94 -2.05 7.51
N ASP A 141 2.65 -1.68 7.46
CA ASP A 141 2.18 -0.50 6.74
C ASP A 141 1.83 0.61 7.73
N PHE A 142 1.41 0.26 8.95
CA PHE A 142 1.16 1.23 10.02
C PHE A 142 1.70 0.75 11.36
N ILE A 143 2.14 1.71 12.16
CA ILE A 143 2.56 1.51 13.55
C ILE A 143 1.85 2.50 14.48
N TYR A 144 1.69 2.12 15.74
CA TYR A 144 1.14 2.97 16.78
C TYR A 144 1.82 2.63 18.12
N LYS A 145 2.17 3.64 18.91
CA LYS A 145 2.64 3.46 20.29
C LYS A 145 1.49 3.79 21.22
N ASP A 146 1.03 2.82 22.00
CA ASP A 146 -0.03 3.06 22.97
C ASP A 146 0.47 3.82 24.21
N ALA A 147 -0.47 4.22 25.08
CA ALA A 147 -0.15 4.97 26.30
C ALA A 147 0.73 4.17 27.29
N GLY A 148 0.77 2.84 27.17
CA GLY A 148 1.66 1.97 27.94
C GLY A 148 3.05 1.81 27.31
N GLY A 149 3.31 2.47 26.19
CA GLY A 149 4.57 2.39 25.45
C GLY A 149 4.70 1.15 24.56
N GLN A 150 3.65 0.34 24.41
CA GLN A 150 3.70 -0.86 23.59
C GLN A 150 3.42 -0.53 22.11
N TRP A 151 4.16 -1.20 21.22
CA TRP A 151 4.01 -1.02 19.79
C TRP A 151 2.94 -1.94 19.21
N GLN A 152 1.96 -1.34 18.54
CA GLN A 152 0.95 -2.00 17.73
C GLN A 152 1.36 -1.88 16.26
N ILE A 153 1.31 -2.99 15.52
CA ILE A 153 1.78 -3.07 14.14
C ILE A 153 0.66 -3.62 13.26
N LEU A 154 0.36 -2.93 12.16
CA LEU A 154 -0.68 -3.30 11.21
C LEU A 154 -0.09 -3.49 9.82
N GLN A 155 -0.41 -4.63 9.21
CA GLN A 155 -0.20 -4.90 7.81
C GLN A 155 -1.53 -4.96 7.07
N VAL A 156 -1.65 -4.19 6.01
CA VAL A 156 -2.81 -4.09 5.14
C VAL A 156 -2.54 -4.83 3.83
N LYS A 157 -3.53 -5.59 3.37
CA LYS A 157 -3.51 -6.25 2.05
C LYS A 157 -4.77 -5.92 1.27
N ASN A 158 -4.66 -5.83 -0.05
CA ASN A 158 -5.83 -5.61 -0.89
C ASN A 158 -6.72 -6.87 -0.97
N ARG A 159 -6.12 -8.07 -1.05
CA ARG A 159 -6.84 -9.35 -0.98
C ARG A 159 -6.32 -10.27 0.12
N ASP A 160 -7.17 -11.20 0.56
CA ASP A 160 -6.84 -12.26 1.51
C ASP A 160 -5.68 -13.16 1.06
N ASN A 161 -5.54 -13.39 -0.25
CA ASN A 161 -4.52 -14.23 -0.87
C ASN A 161 -3.30 -13.45 -1.41
N SER A 162 -3.21 -12.14 -1.19
CA SER A 162 -2.10 -11.30 -1.68
C SER A 162 -0.79 -11.45 -0.88
N GLU A 163 -0.70 -12.44 -0.02
CA GLU A 163 0.43 -12.59 0.88
C GLU A 163 1.47 -13.56 0.32
N ASN A 164 2.70 -13.08 0.18
CA ASN A 164 3.83 -13.92 -0.20
C ASN A 164 4.51 -14.55 1.03
N SER A 165 5.24 -15.64 0.79
CA SER A 165 5.93 -16.42 1.83
C SER A 165 6.91 -15.60 2.68
N SER A 166 7.56 -14.60 2.08
CA SER A 166 8.48 -13.70 2.79
C SER A 166 7.78 -12.80 3.81
N SER A 167 6.60 -12.26 3.49
CA SER A 167 5.79 -11.49 4.44
C SER A 167 5.25 -12.39 5.56
N SER A 168 4.88 -13.63 5.23
CA SER A 168 4.39 -14.60 6.23
C SER A 168 5.45 -14.99 7.24
N ALA A 169 6.69 -15.19 6.79
CA ALA A 169 7.79 -15.60 7.65
C ALA A 169 8.10 -14.58 8.75
N ILE A 170 8.08 -13.28 8.43
CA ILE A 170 8.32 -12.20 9.40
C ILE A 170 7.15 -12.08 10.40
N ARG A 171 5.93 -12.42 10.00
CA ARG A 171 4.77 -12.39 10.92
C ARG A 171 4.75 -13.55 11.90
N LYS A 172 5.31 -14.70 11.54
CA LYS A 172 5.38 -15.85 12.46
C LYS A 172 6.28 -15.49 13.64
N GLY A 173 5.67 -15.29 14.81
CA GLY A 173 6.36 -14.92 16.04
C GLY A 173 6.40 -13.41 16.34
N THR A 174 5.67 -12.58 15.59
CA THR A 174 5.53 -11.14 15.87
C THR A 174 4.08 -10.75 16.18
N THR A 175 3.88 -9.57 16.76
CA THR A 175 2.55 -9.01 17.12
C THR A 175 1.86 -8.32 15.94
N ILE A 176 2.33 -8.53 14.70
CA ILE A 176 1.76 -7.87 13.52
C ILE A 176 0.33 -8.35 13.29
N THR A 177 -0.61 -7.43 13.43
CA THR A 177 -2.00 -7.64 13.01
C THR A 177 -2.08 -7.54 11.49
N LYS A 178 -2.60 -8.58 10.84
CA LYS A 178 -2.88 -8.55 9.39
C LYS A 178 -4.36 -8.26 9.16
N TRP A 179 -4.65 -7.31 8.29
CA TRP A 179 -5.98 -7.07 7.75
C TRP A 179 -5.95 -7.06 6.22
N PHE A 180 -7.04 -7.47 5.59
CA PHE A 180 -7.21 -7.42 4.15
C PHE A 180 -8.56 -6.81 3.77
N ARG A 181 -8.67 -6.22 2.57
CA ARG A 181 -9.89 -5.54 2.11
C ARG A 181 -10.92 -6.46 1.45
N SER A 182 -10.51 -7.33 0.53
CA SER A 182 -11.42 -8.12 -0.30
C SER A 182 -11.11 -9.62 -0.28
N PHE A 183 -12.12 -10.43 -0.55
CA PHE A 183 -12.01 -11.89 -0.58
C PHE A 183 -11.71 -12.40 -1.99
N SER A 184 -10.85 -13.42 -2.10
CA SER A 184 -10.50 -14.02 -3.40
C SER A 184 -11.53 -15.03 -3.92
N LYS A 185 -12.33 -15.62 -3.01
CA LYS A 185 -13.27 -16.72 -3.33
C LYS A 185 -14.74 -16.41 -3.04
N LYS A 186 -15.07 -15.21 -2.59
CA LYS A 186 -16.46 -14.77 -2.36
C LYS A 186 -16.61 -13.29 -2.65
N GLN A 187 -17.83 -12.87 -2.92
CA GLN A 187 -18.14 -11.44 -3.04
C GLN A 187 -18.13 -10.77 -1.65
N GLY A 188 -17.97 -9.45 -1.65
CA GLY A 188 -17.96 -8.60 -0.45
C GLY A 188 -16.57 -8.09 -0.06
N ASP A 189 -16.54 -7.38 1.06
CA ASP A 189 -15.35 -6.76 1.63
C ASP A 189 -15.25 -7.07 3.13
N ASN A 190 -14.13 -6.67 3.73
CA ASN A 190 -13.76 -7.04 5.09
C ASN A 190 -13.60 -5.82 6.00
N TRP A 191 -14.23 -4.69 5.67
CA TRP A 191 -14.15 -3.45 6.45
C TRP A 191 -14.71 -3.58 7.87
N ASP A 192 -15.72 -4.41 8.07
CA ASP A 192 -16.30 -4.69 9.39
C ASP A 192 -15.29 -5.33 10.36
N ASN A 193 -14.31 -6.06 9.82
CA ASN A 193 -13.22 -6.68 10.59
C ASN A 193 -11.96 -5.82 10.65
N PHE A 194 -12.03 -4.54 10.26
CA PHE A 194 -10.88 -3.63 10.37
C PHE A 194 -10.48 -3.47 11.84
N PRO A 195 -9.22 -3.76 12.21
CA PRO A 195 -8.84 -3.96 13.61
C PRO A 195 -8.85 -2.68 14.45
N LEU A 196 -8.95 -1.50 13.82
CA LEU A 196 -8.94 -0.22 14.52
C LEU A 196 -10.36 0.26 14.78
N GLN A 197 -10.74 0.33 16.05
CA GLN A 197 -12.00 0.95 16.45
C GLN A 197 -11.85 2.48 16.45
N ILE A 198 -12.10 3.09 15.29
CA ILE A 198 -12.06 4.54 15.10
C ILE A 198 -13.50 5.06 15.14
N THR A 199 -13.86 5.75 16.21
CA THR A 199 -15.17 6.37 16.39
C THR A 199 -15.34 7.56 15.45
N GLY A 200 -16.51 7.67 14.81
CA GLY A 200 -16.87 8.84 13.98
C GLY A 200 -16.35 8.80 12.53
N THR A 201 -15.55 7.80 12.14
CA THR A 201 -15.05 7.67 10.76
C THR A 201 -15.73 6.51 10.04
N VAL A 202 -16.34 6.80 8.89
CA VAL A 202 -16.96 5.78 8.03
C VAL A 202 -15.85 4.99 7.32
N ARG A 203 -15.61 3.78 7.80
CA ARG A 203 -14.77 2.75 7.17
C ARG A 203 -15.65 1.94 6.25
N SER A 204 -15.63 2.21 4.95
CA SER A 204 -16.46 1.45 4.01
C SER A 204 -15.84 1.37 2.62
N GLU A 205 -16.20 0.30 1.91
CA GLU A 205 -15.86 0.11 0.51
C GLU A 205 -16.41 1.24 -0.38
N VAL A 206 -17.59 1.77 -0.05
CA VAL A 206 -18.19 2.91 -0.75
C VAL A 206 -17.28 4.15 -0.66
N LYS A 207 -16.77 4.43 0.53
CA LYS A 207 -15.85 5.55 0.77
C LYS A 207 -14.49 5.33 0.15
N PHE A 208 -13.95 4.12 0.19
CA PHE A 208 -12.70 3.81 -0.52
C PHE A 208 -12.83 4.03 -2.04
N ARG A 209 -13.92 3.56 -2.66
CA ARG A 209 -14.18 3.78 -4.09
C ARG A 209 -14.38 5.24 -4.44
N GLY A 210 -15.09 6.00 -3.62
CA GLY A 210 -15.28 7.43 -3.80
C GLY A 210 -14.00 8.22 -3.51
N ASP A 211 -13.67 8.38 -2.24
CA ASP A 211 -12.64 9.32 -1.77
C ASP A 211 -11.21 8.81 -2.06
N GLY A 212 -11.01 7.48 -2.11
CA GLY A 212 -9.70 6.86 -2.34
C GLY A 212 -9.32 6.68 -3.81
N ILE A 213 -10.28 6.30 -4.67
CA ILE A 213 -10.02 5.98 -6.09
C ILE A 213 -10.40 7.13 -7.02
N LYS A 214 -11.60 7.72 -6.86
CA LYS A 214 -12.14 8.71 -7.80
C LYS A 214 -11.24 9.94 -7.93
N GLY A 215 -10.72 10.46 -6.80
CA GLY A 215 -9.85 11.64 -6.79
C GLY A 215 -8.51 11.47 -7.53
N VAL A 216 -8.07 10.23 -7.76
CA VAL A 216 -6.82 9.91 -8.46
C VAL A 216 -7.04 9.59 -9.93
N VAL A 217 -8.15 8.93 -10.28
CA VAL A 217 -8.47 8.60 -11.67
C VAL A 217 -8.97 9.83 -12.43
N SER A 218 -9.74 10.72 -11.79
CA SER A 218 -10.32 11.91 -12.43
C SER A 218 -9.31 13.02 -12.75
N THR A 219 -8.08 12.95 -12.24
CA THR A 219 -7.04 13.97 -12.45
C THR A 219 -6.10 13.67 -13.62
N ARG A 220 -6.25 12.51 -14.27
CA ARG A 220 -5.32 12.03 -15.31
C ARG A 220 -5.91 11.82 -16.70
N THR A 221 -7.22 11.70 -16.81
CA THR A 221 -7.90 11.67 -18.10
C THR A 221 -8.24 13.12 -18.47
N ASP A 222 -7.82 13.57 -19.66
CA ASP A 222 -8.34 14.82 -20.28
C ASP A 222 -9.87 14.80 -20.43
N THR A 223 -10.48 13.66 -20.17
CA THR A 223 -11.90 13.48 -19.84
C THR A 223 -12.06 13.42 -18.33
N VAL A 224 -12.59 14.49 -17.72
CA VAL A 224 -13.16 14.41 -16.37
C VAL A 224 -14.24 13.32 -16.42
N LEU A 225 -13.97 12.13 -15.87
CA LEU A 225 -15.05 11.18 -15.58
C LEU A 225 -15.95 11.90 -14.59
N SER A 226 -17.13 12.28 -15.05
CA SER A 226 -18.05 13.05 -14.24
C SER A 226 -18.45 12.22 -13.02
N GLU A 227 -18.94 12.88 -11.98
CA GLU A 227 -19.47 12.18 -10.81
C GLU A 227 -20.58 11.18 -11.17
N VAL A 228 -21.29 11.43 -12.27
CA VAL A 228 -22.33 10.57 -12.82
C VAL A 228 -21.70 9.31 -13.42
N ASP A 229 -20.70 9.43 -14.30
CA ASP A 229 -20.09 8.28 -15.00
C ASP A 229 -19.49 7.25 -14.04
N PHE A 230 -18.80 7.71 -12.99
CA PHE A 230 -18.22 6.81 -12.00
C PHE A 230 -19.29 6.13 -11.12
N ARG A 231 -20.34 6.88 -10.74
CA ARG A 231 -21.47 6.32 -9.97
C ARG A 231 -22.23 5.30 -10.81
N GLU A 232 -22.46 5.57 -12.09
CA GLU A 232 -23.11 4.65 -13.02
C GLU A 232 -22.27 3.40 -13.28
N TYR A 233 -20.95 3.52 -13.46
CA TYR A 233 -20.06 2.36 -13.56
C TYR A 233 -20.11 1.48 -12.30
N VAL A 234 -19.99 2.10 -11.11
CA VAL A 234 -20.06 1.35 -9.84
C VAL A 234 -21.45 0.74 -9.65
N ALA A 235 -22.52 1.45 -9.98
CA ALA A 235 -23.88 0.94 -9.87
C ALA A 235 -24.11 -0.25 -10.83
N ALA A 236 -23.69 -0.14 -12.09
CA ALA A 236 -23.79 -1.20 -13.09
C ALA A 236 -22.99 -2.45 -12.66
N TYR A 237 -21.76 -2.25 -12.14
CA TYR A 237 -20.95 -3.33 -11.61
C TYR A 237 -21.61 -4.03 -10.41
N LEU A 238 -22.14 -3.27 -9.45
CA LEU A 238 -22.87 -3.82 -8.30
C LEU A 238 -24.15 -4.56 -8.73
N GLN A 239 -24.81 -4.09 -9.80
CA GLN A 239 -26.00 -4.74 -10.35
C GLN A 239 -25.65 -6.06 -11.07
N GLN A 240 -24.48 -6.14 -11.72
CA GLN A 240 -23.96 -7.40 -12.27
C GLN A 240 -23.61 -8.40 -11.16
N LEU A 241 -23.02 -7.95 -10.05
CA LEU A 241 -22.71 -8.81 -8.91
C LEU A 241 -23.97 -9.41 -8.27
N LYS A 242 -25.06 -8.65 -8.19
CA LYS A 242 -26.37 -9.11 -7.69
C LYS A 242 -27.09 -10.11 -8.60
N LYS A 243 -26.78 -10.14 -9.90
CA LYS A 243 -27.35 -11.10 -10.86
C LYS A 243 -26.58 -12.42 -10.91
N ALA A 244 -25.38 -12.46 -10.33
CA ALA A 244 -24.50 -13.63 -10.30
C ALA A 244 -24.50 -14.37 -8.94
N ALA A 245 -25.39 -13.97 -8.03
CA ALA A 245 -25.68 -14.63 -6.75
C ALA A 245 -27.09 -15.22 -6.80
#